data_AF-A0A1C5EMS1-F1
#
_entry.id   AF-A0A1C5EMS1-F1
#
_cell.length_a   1.000
_cell.length_b   1.000
_cell.length_c   1.000
_cell.angle_alpha   90.00
_cell.angle_beta   90.00
_cell.angle_gamma   90.00
#
_symmetry.space_group_name_H-M   'P 1'
#
loop_
_entity.id
_entity.type
_entity.pdbx_description
1 polymer ?
#
loop_
_entity_poly.entity_id
_entity_poly.type
_entity_poly.pdbx_seq_one_letter_code
_entity_poly.pdbx_strand_id
1 'polypeptide(L)'
;MTEEQEETILRALARRERIESHALFLPRYEQTARRLGELNKDPRLSRETVGARQWTRWLGGGVTPQPYACLILEEIFGRPVDRLMAPAGAEQAMTESSLSAVQHPHITEEDLLMTANDAAAHAGDAASMFLTPETIELLRSQLRSLARNYHRKPAAEVFVEARSVRDTIERRMPLTHRPSQTSDLFLLAGESCALLASAAFDLGSQDAAETLTRAALAYARPIDYAPLLAWCGGNLALLAYWDGRPTEALEHVRAAQALATSGTAKLRLHSIAARTHGHLGEPERVRYELEAAAQVDRDVQDDHHDGIGGEFGFSLERSAMSAGSSWLLVGNGAEAVEASSRALDLLRSRPGEQRSG
;
A
#
# COMPACT_ATOMS: atom_id res chain seq x y z
N MET A 1 -73.51 -30.78 -4.01
CA MET A 1 -72.46 -31.00 -5.04
C MET A 1 -71.16 -30.64 -4.38
N THR A 2 -70.31 -31.65 -4.22
CA THR A 2 -69.07 -31.71 -3.44
C THR A 2 -67.97 -30.86 -4.06
N GLU A 3 -67.38 -29.95 -3.28
CA GLU A 3 -66.12 -29.28 -3.63
C GLU A 3 -65.03 -30.35 -3.79
N GLU A 4 -64.51 -30.51 -5.00
CA GLU A 4 -63.25 -31.22 -5.24
C GLU A 4 -62.13 -30.42 -4.57
N GLN A 5 -61.71 -30.87 -3.38
CA GLN A 5 -60.51 -30.34 -2.73
C GLN A 5 -59.29 -30.77 -3.55
N GLU A 6 -58.68 -29.82 -4.26
CA GLU A 6 -57.45 -30.03 -5.03
C GLU A 6 -56.34 -30.59 -4.12
N GLU A 7 -55.83 -31.76 -4.47
CA GLU A 7 -54.80 -32.48 -3.70
C GLU A 7 -53.46 -31.72 -3.71
N THR A 8 -52.82 -31.53 -2.55
CA THR A 8 -51.50 -30.87 -2.47
C THR A 8 -50.37 -31.81 -2.86
N ILE A 9 -49.25 -31.25 -3.30
CA ILE A 9 -48.00 -32.01 -3.56
C ILE A 9 -47.54 -32.75 -2.29
N LEU A 10 -47.71 -32.14 -1.12
CA LEU A 10 -47.45 -32.77 0.17
C LEU A 10 -48.23 -34.07 0.34
N ARG A 11 -49.51 -34.09 -0.06
CA ARG A 11 -50.34 -35.30 0.02
C ARG A 11 -49.92 -36.37 -0.97
N ALA A 12 -49.58 -35.99 -2.20
CA ALA A 12 -49.05 -36.91 -3.20
C ALA A 12 -47.75 -37.59 -2.71
N LEU A 13 -46.83 -36.81 -2.13
CA LEU A 13 -45.56 -37.33 -1.57
C LEU A 13 -45.79 -38.19 -0.32
N ALA A 14 -46.65 -37.76 0.59
CA ALA A 14 -46.99 -38.54 1.78
C ALA A 14 -47.62 -39.89 1.43
N ARG A 15 -48.46 -39.95 0.39
CA ARG A 15 -49.03 -41.21 -0.13
C ARG A 15 -47.96 -42.09 -0.77
N ARG A 16 -47.06 -41.52 -1.59
CA ARG A 16 -45.95 -42.24 -2.22
C ARG A 16 -45.03 -42.89 -1.18
N GLU A 17 -44.72 -42.15 -0.12
CA GLU A 17 -43.88 -42.63 0.97
C GLU A 17 -44.64 -43.46 2.02
N ARG A 18 -45.96 -43.67 1.82
CA ARG A 18 -46.86 -44.43 2.72
C ARG A 18 -46.91 -43.88 4.15
N ILE A 19 -46.77 -42.56 4.30
CA ILE A 19 -46.80 -41.82 5.58
C ILE A 19 -48.01 -40.87 5.67
N GLU A 20 -49.05 -41.07 4.86
CA GLU A 20 -50.26 -40.23 4.86
C GLU A 20 -51.00 -40.25 6.22
N SER A 21 -50.92 -41.37 6.96
CA SER A 21 -51.48 -41.48 8.32
C SER A 21 -50.63 -40.70 9.34
N HIS A 22 -51.28 -39.90 10.19
CA HIS A 22 -50.62 -39.14 11.26
C HIS A 22 -49.75 -40.04 12.16
N ALA A 23 -50.21 -41.25 12.47
CA ALA A 23 -49.46 -42.19 13.31
C ALA A 23 -48.13 -42.65 12.66
N LEU A 24 -48.05 -42.64 11.34
CA LEU A 24 -46.84 -42.99 10.59
C LEU A 24 -45.94 -41.79 10.33
N PHE A 25 -46.54 -40.60 10.19
CA PHE A 25 -45.80 -39.36 9.97
C PHE A 25 -45.14 -38.81 11.25
N LEU A 26 -45.85 -38.84 12.37
CA LEU A 26 -45.44 -38.19 13.61
C LEU A 26 -44.04 -38.60 14.11
N PRO A 27 -43.64 -39.90 14.12
CA PRO A 27 -42.31 -40.28 14.57
C PRO A 27 -41.20 -39.66 13.72
N ARG A 28 -41.40 -39.57 12.40
CA ARG A 28 -40.44 -38.97 11.46
C ARG A 28 -40.38 -37.45 11.64
N TYR A 29 -41.53 -36.81 11.88
CA TYR A 29 -41.61 -35.38 12.18
C TYR A 29 -40.81 -35.01 13.44
N GLU A 30 -41.07 -35.69 14.56
CA GLU A 30 -40.40 -35.41 15.83
C GLU A 30 -38.91 -35.78 15.81
N GLN A 31 -38.53 -36.83 15.07
CA GLN A 31 -37.12 -37.17 14.88
C GLN A 31 -36.37 -36.07 14.12
N THR A 32 -36.95 -35.55 13.04
CA THR A 32 -36.36 -34.44 12.27
C THR A 32 -36.32 -33.16 13.10
N ALA A 33 -37.37 -32.86 13.88
CA ALA A 33 -37.44 -31.72 14.78
C ALA A 33 -36.32 -31.75 15.83
N ARG A 34 -36.10 -32.89 16.49
CA ARG A 34 -35.00 -33.10 17.44
C ARG A 34 -33.64 -32.86 16.79
N ARG A 35 -33.40 -33.49 15.63
CA ARG A 35 -32.11 -33.37 14.93
C ARG A 35 -31.81 -31.93 14.51
N LEU A 36 -32.79 -31.22 13.94
CA LEU A 36 -32.62 -29.82 13.52
C LEU A 36 -32.48 -28.88 14.73
N GLY A 37 -33.22 -29.14 15.81
CA GLY A 37 -33.11 -28.37 17.04
C GLY A 37 -31.75 -28.55 17.74
N GLU A 38 -31.19 -29.76 17.75
CA GLU A 38 -29.84 -30.03 18.24
C GLU A 38 -28.77 -29.32 17.41
N LEU A 39 -28.87 -29.40 16.07
CA LEU A 39 -27.93 -28.76 15.16
C LEU A 39 -27.93 -27.23 15.32
N ASN A 40 -29.12 -26.64 15.45
CA ASN A 40 -29.29 -25.19 15.56
C ASN A 40 -29.26 -24.68 17.02
N LYS A 41 -29.05 -25.56 18.01
CA LYS A 41 -29.11 -25.26 19.45
C LYS A 41 -30.41 -24.55 19.86
N ASP A 42 -31.54 -24.95 19.28
CA ASP A 42 -32.88 -24.43 19.58
C ASP A 42 -33.74 -25.48 20.32
N PRO A 43 -33.93 -25.33 21.65
CA PRO A 43 -34.74 -26.25 22.45
C PRO A 43 -36.24 -26.25 22.10
N ARG A 44 -36.76 -25.17 21.48
CA ARG A 44 -38.16 -25.09 21.07
C ARG A 44 -38.40 -25.92 19.82
N LEU A 45 -37.53 -25.79 18.83
CA LEU A 45 -37.55 -26.62 17.62
C LEU A 45 -37.35 -28.11 17.97
N SER A 46 -36.47 -28.42 18.93
CA SER A 46 -36.22 -29.80 19.38
C SER A 46 -37.46 -30.49 19.99
N ARG A 47 -38.44 -29.72 20.47
CA ARG A 47 -39.66 -30.20 21.13
C ARG A 47 -40.92 -30.01 20.26
N GLU A 48 -40.74 -29.57 19.01
CA GLU A 48 -41.86 -29.33 18.10
C GLU A 48 -42.55 -30.66 17.74
N THR A 49 -43.88 -30.65 17.76
CA THR A 49 -44.72 -31.79 17.43
C THR A 49 -45.96 -31.31 16.67
N VAL A 50 -46.63 -32.21 15.96
CA VAL A 50 -47.80 -31.87 15.13
C VAL A 50 -49.01 -32.72 15.50
N GLY A 51 -50.18 -32.08 15.65
CA GLY A 51 -51.43 -32.78 15.92
C GLY A 51 -52.08 -33.39 14.67
N ALA A 52 -52.84 -34.48 14.83
CA ALA A 52 -53.49 -35.20 13.72
C ALA A 52 -54.37 -34.29 12.84
N ARG A 53 -55.16 -33.40 13.45
CA ARG A 53 -56.01 -32.45 12.72
C ARG A 53 -55.21 -31.45 11.89
N GLN A 54 -54.05 -31.02 12.39
CA GLN A 54 -53.18 -30.08 11.71
C GLN A 54 -52.49 -30.74 10.52
N TRP A 55 -52.02 -31.98 10.68
CA TRP A 55 -51.49 -32.79 9.59
C TRP A 55 -52.53 -33.00 8.47
N THR A 56 -53.76 -33.38 8.82
CA THR A 56 -54.84 -33.54 7.83
C THR A 56 -55.16 -32.22 7.11
N ARG A 57 -55.11 -31.08 7.80
CA ARG A 57 -55.31 -29.77 7.15
C ARG A 57 -54.19 -29.42 6.17
N TRP A 58 -52.93 -29.75 6.47
CA TRP A 58 -51.84 -29.51 5.51
C TRP A 58 -51.96 -30.38 4.25
N LEU A 59 -52.39 -31.63 4.41
CA LEU A 59 -52.67 -32.53 3.28
C LEU A 59 -53.83 -32.05 2.40
N GLY A 60 -54.80 -31.34 2.99
CA GLY A 60 -55.94 -30.75 2.29
C GLY A 60 -55.71 -29.36 1.70
N GLY A 61 -54.54 -28.74 1.95
CA GLY A 61 -54.22 -27.40 1.48
C GLY A 61 -54.93 -26.26 2.23
N GLY A 62 -54.66 -25.02 1.81
CA GLY A 62 -55.35 -23.82 2.31
C GLY A 62 -54.90 -23.28 3.68
N VAL A 63 -53.85 -23.86 4.30
CA VAL A 63 -53.26 -23.36 5.55
C VAL A 63 -51.74 -23.46 5.48
N THR A 64 -51.03 -22.35 5.64
CA THR A 64 -49.56 -22.34 5.72
C THR A 64 -49.10 -22.92 7.06
N PRO A 65 -48.15 -23.88 7.09
CA PRO A 65 -47.55 -24.37 8.31
C PRO A 65 -46.85 -23.25 9.10
N GLN A 66 -46.68 -23.46 10.41
CA GLN A 66 -45.93 -22.54 11.25
C GLN A 66 -44.43 -22.62 10.93
N PRO A 67 -43.63 -21.58 11.23
CA PRO A 67 -42.23 -21.49 10.78
C PRO A 67 -41.35 -22.72 11.12
N TYR A 68 -41.46 -23.28 12.32
CA TYR A 68 -40.73 -24.51 12.67
C TYR A 68 -41.24 -25.73 11.89
N ALA A 69 -42.54 -25.81 11.66
CA ALA A 69 -43.11 -26.86 10.82
C ALA A 69 -42.67 -26.75 9.36
N CYS A 70 -42.49 -25.54 8.83
CA CYS A 70 -41.94 -25.34 7.49
C CYS A 70 -40.55 -25.97 7.39
N LEU A 71 -39.62 -25.64 8.30
CA LEU A 71 -38.27 -26.19 8.30
C LEU A 71 -38.24 -27.71 8.38
N ILE A 72 -39.09 -28.30 9.24
CA ILE A 72 -39.17 -29.75 9.41
C ILE A 72 -39.74 -30.43 8.16
N LEU A 73 -40.78 -29.87 7.55
CA LEU A 73 -41.38 -30.40 6.33
C LEU A 73 -40.42 -30.31 5.15
N GLU A 74 -39.71 -29.19 5.03
CA GLU A 74 -38.71 -28.97 4.00
C GLU A 74 -37.57 -29.99 4.09
N GLU A 75 -37.10 -30.29 5.30
CA GLU A 75 -36.07 -31.30 5.53
C GLU A 75 -36.59 -32.72 5.26
N ILE A 76 -37.84 -33.04 5.62
CA ILE A 76 -38.40 -34.39 5.42
C ILE A 76 -38.60 -34.70 3.94
N PHE A 77 -39.09 -33.73 3.16
CA PHE A 77 -39.48 -33.92 1.77
C PHE A 77 -38.48 -33.33 0.77
N GLY A 78 -37.42 -32.66 1.26
CA GLY A 78 -36.35 -32.07 0.45
C GLY A 78 -36.84 -30.95 -0.48
N ARG A 79 -37.94 -30.28 -0.14
CA ARG A 79 -38.63 -29.31 -1.01
C ARG A 79 -39.17 -28.15 -0.19
N PRO A 80 -39.08 -26.89 -0.68
CA PRO A 80 -39.65 -25.73 0.00
C PRO A 80 -41.13 -25.90 0.34
N VAL A 81 -41.55 -25.40 1.50
CA VAL A 81 -42.93 -25.58 1.99
C VAL A 81 -43.95 -24.99 1.02
N ASP A 82 -43.63 -23.86 0.38
CA ASP A 82 -44.49 -23.21 -0.60
C ASP A 82 -44.80 -24.14 -1.79
N ARG A 83 -43.84 -25.00 -2.16
CA ARG A 83 -44.05 -26.01 -3.20
C ARG A 83 -44.82 -27.21 -2.67
N LEU A 84 -44.55 -27.67 -1.45
CA LEU A 84 -45.29 -28.76 -0.84
C LEU A 84 -46.80 -28.43 -0.72
N MET A 85 -47.12 -27.16 -0.46
CA MET A 85 -48.50 -26.70 -0.28
C MET A 85 -49.21 -26.33 -1.59
N ALA A 86 -48.50 -26.34 -2.73
CA ALA A 86 -49.10 -26.06 -4.03
C ALA A 86 -49.98 -27.23 -4.52
N PRO A 87 -51.00 -26.96 -5.36
CA PRO A 87 -51.84 -28.01 -5.93
C PRO A 87 -51.01 -28.94 -6.82
N ALA A 88 -51.27 -30.26 -6.77
CA ALA A 88 -50.49 -31.29 -7.44
C ALA A 88 -50.36 -31.12 -8.96
N GLY A 89 -51.28 -30.37 -9.59
CA GLY A 89 -51.20 -30.01 -11.02
C GLY A 89 -50.11 -29.01 -11.39
N ALA A 90 -49.54 -28.27 -10.43
CA ALA A 90 -48.54 -27.23 -10.70
C ALA A 90 -47.13 -27.77 -11.05
N GLU A 91 -46.82 -29.03 -10.73
CA GLU A 91 -45.51 -29.63 -11.04
C GLU A 91 -45.24 -29.80 -12.54
N GLN A 92 -46.29 -29.97 -13.35
CA GLN A 92 -46.13 -30.14 -14.80
C GLN A 92 -45.72 -28.83 -15.51
N ALA A 93 -46.10 -27.66 -14.99
CA ALA A 93 -45.75 -26.37 -15.58
C ALA A 93 -44.35 -25.85 -15.17
N MET A 94 -43.81 -26.27 -14.03
CA MET A 94 -42.52 -25.76 -13.51
C MET A 94 -41.29 -26.58 -13.93
N THR A 95 -41.49 -27.81 -14.39
CA THR A 95 -40.40 -28.70 -14.84
C THR A 95 -39.81 -28.24 -16.17
N GLU A 96 -40.58 -27.56 -17.03
CA GLU A 96 -40.08 -26.98 -18.28
C GLU A 96 -39.30 -25.66 -18.07
N SER A 97 -39.63 -24.87 -17.05
CA SER A 97 -38.99 -23.58 -16.79
C SER A 97 -37.65 -23.68 -16.03
N SER A 98 -37.44 -24.78 -15.30
CA SER A 98 -36.22 -25.01 -14.49
C SER A 98 -35.06 -25.67 -15.25
N LEU A 99 -35.24 -25.99 -16.54
CA LEU A 99 -34.17 -26.39 -17.46
C LEU A 99 -33.62 -25.20 -18.25
N SER A 100 -33.72 -23.99 -17.71
CA SER A 100 -32.96 -22.84 -18.21
C SER A 100 -31.48 -23.17 -18.09
N ALA A 101 -30.93 -23.66 -19.21
CA ALA A 101 -29.51 -23.94 -19.40
C ALA A 101 -28.70 -22.77 -18.84
N VAL A 102 -27.58 -23.08 -18.17
CA VAL A 102 -26.53 -22.08 -17.94
C VAL A 102 -26.26 -21.43 -19.30
N GLN A 103 -26.77 -20.21 -19.51
CA GLN A 103 -26.55 -19.46 -20.73
C GLN A 103 -25.08 -19.09 -20.72
N HIS A 104 -24.26 -19.89 -21.40
CA HIS A 104 -22.89 -19.52 -21.66
C HIS A 104 -22.93 -18.32 -22.61
N PRO A 105 -22.15 -17.26 -22.36
CA PRO A 105 -22.11 -16.11 -23.25
C PRO A 105 -21.77 -16.59 -24.67
N HIS A 106 -22.60 -16.23 -25.64
CA HIS A 106 -22.38 -16.57 -27.04
C HIS A 106 -21.37 -15.60 -27.65
N ILE A 107 -20.08 -15.94 -27.55
CA ILE A 107 -18.98 -15.16 -28.13
C ILE A 107 -18.87 -15.48 -29.62
N THR A 108 -19.00 -14.48 -30.48
CA THR A 108 -18.85 -14.62 -31.93
C THR A 108 -17.41 -14.41 -32.39
N GLU A 109 -17.07 -14.82 -33.62
CA GLU A 109 -15.77 -14.52 -34.23
C GLU A 109 -15.54 -13.01 -34.37
N GLU A 110 -16.61 -12.23 -34.61
CA GLU A 110 -16.57 -10.77 -34.64
C GLU A 110 -16.20 -10.17 -33.28
N ASP A 111 -16.79 -10.68 -32.18
CA ASP A 111 -16.44 -10.26 -30.82
C ASP A 111 -14.97 -10.54 -30.50
N LEU A 112 -14.47 -11.71 -30.92
CA LEU A 112 -13.06 -12.09 -30.75
C LEU A 112 -12.13 -11.17 -31.54
N LEU A 113 -12.45 -10.88 -32.80
CA LEU A 113 -11.65 -10.02 -33.66
C LEU A 113 -11.68 -8.56 -33.20
N MET A 114 -12.84 -8.05 -32.78
CA MET A 114 -12.96 -6.71 -32.19
C MET A 114 -12.10 -6.60 -30.93
N THR A 115 -12.21 -7.56 -30.01
CA THR A 115 -11.38 -7.61 -28.79
C THR A 115 -9.88 -7.66 -29.11
N ALA A 116 -9.48 -8.48 -30.10
CA ALA A 116 -8.09 -8.56 -30.52
C ALA A 116 -7.59 -7.27 -31.16
N ASN A 117 -8.41 -6.61 -31.98
CA ASN A 117 -8.09 -5.34 -32.62
C ASN A 117 -8.02 -4.20 -31.60
N ASP A 118 -8.92 -4.15 -30.63
CA ASP A 118 -8.88 -3.17 -29.52
C ASP A 118 -7.61 -3.34 -28.69
N ALA A 119 -7.25 -4.59 -28.37
CA ALA A 119 -6.01 -4.90 -27.67
C ALA A 119 -4.78 -4.49 -28.49
N ALA A 120 -4.76 -4.77 -29.79
CA ALA A 120 -3.66 -4.40 -30.69
C ALA A 120 -3.55 -2.88 -30.87
N ALA A 121 -4.68 -2.17 -31.01
CA ALA A 121 -4.73 -0.73 -31.12
C ALA A 121 -4.21 -0.06 -29.84
N HIS A 122 -4.70 -0.49 -28.67
CA HIS A 122 -4.21 0.01 -27.39
C HIS A 122 -2.71 -0.27 -27.19
N ALA A 123 -2.25 -1.47 -27.53
CA ALA A 123 -0.83 -1.81 -27.45
C ALA A 123 0.03 -0.96 -28.40
N GLY A 124 -0.47 -0.68 -29.61
CA GLY A 124 0.16 0.21 -30.58
C GLY A 124 0.27 1.65 -30.06
N ASP A 125 -0.82 2.19 -29.53
CA ASP A 125 -0.86 3.52 -28.92
C ASP A 125 0.14 3.61 -27.76
N ALA A 126 0.12 2.65 -26.83
CA ALA A 126 1.05 2.62 -25.72
C ALA A 126 2.52 2.49 -26.17
N ALA A 127 2.81 1.70 -27.21
CA ALA A 127 4.16 1.58 -27.76
C ALA A 127 4.66 2.87 -28.44
N SER A 128 3.73 3.68 -28.97
CA SER A 128 4.03 4.95 -29.64
C SER A 128 4.27 6.12 -28.67
N MET A 129 3.80 6.02 -27.43
CA MET A 129 3.96 7.05 -26.40
C MET A 129 5.31 6.93 -25.71
N PHE A 130 6.29 7.71 -26.17
CA PHE A 130 7.62 7.78 -25.57
C PHE A 130 8.28 9.15 -25.73
N LEU A 131 9.21 9.44 -24.84
CA LEU A 131 10.08 10.62 -24.94
C LEU A 131 11.37 10.28 -25.67
N THR A 132 11.98 11.28 -26.32
CA THR A 132 13.32 11.08 -26.87
C THR A 132 14.34 10.92 -25.71
N PRO A 133 15.38 10.08 -25.87
CA PRO A 133 16.42 9.91 -24.84
C PRO A 133 17.06 11.25 -24.42
N GLU A 134 17.23 12.18 -25.36
CA GLU A 134 17.83 13.50 -25.14
C GLU A 134 16.98 14.36 -24.21
N THR A 135 15.65 14.18 -24.21
CA THR A 135 14.74 14.92 -23.34
C THR A 135 14.94 14.54 -21.88
N ILE A 136 15.11 13.24 -21.60
CA ILE A 136 15.35 12.73 -20.25
C ILE A 136 16.78 13.10 -19.81
N GLU A 137 17.76 12.94 -20.69
CA GLU A 137 19.15 13.28 -20.38
C GLU A 137 19.35 14.78 -20.09
N LEU A 138 18.62 15.66 -20.79
CA LEU A 138 18.64 17.10 -20.51
C LEU A 138 18.15 17.39 -19.08
N LEU A 139 17.04 16.79 -18.65
CA LEU A 139 16.51 16.96 -17.29
C LEU A 139 17.48 16.43 -16.24
N ARG A 140 18.06 15.25 -16.50
CA ARG A 140 19.09 14.64 -15.65
C ARG A 140 20.31 15.54 -15.50
N SER A 141 20.80 16.10 -16.60
CA SER A 141 21.92 17.03 -16.61
C SER A 141 21.62 18.32 -15.84
N GLN A 142 20.41 18.89 -16.00
CA GLN A 142 19.97 20.08 -15.27
C GLN A 142 19.94 19.83 -13.75
N LEU A 143 19.33 18.73 -13.29
CA LEU A 143 19.28 18.39 -11.86
C LEU A 143 20.67 18.10 -11.28
N ARG A 144 21.51 17.35 -12.00
CA ARG A 144 22.88 17.08 -11.57
C ARG A 144 23.71 18.36 -11.43
N SER A 145 23.58 19.26 -12.39
CA SER A 145 24.24 20.57 -12.34
C SER A 145 23.75 21.41 -11.15
N LEU A 146 22.43 21.41 -10.91
CA LEU A 146 21.85 22.14 -9.80
C LEU A 146 22.30 21.59 -8.43
N ALA A 147 22.25 20.27 -8.25
CA ALA A 147 22.71 19.61 -7.04
C ALA A 147 24.20 19.89 -6.73
N ARG A 148 25.07 19.80 -7.75
CA ARG A 148 26.51 20.04 -7.62
C ARG A 148 26.87 21.48 -7.30
N ASN A 149 26.07 22.43 -7.75
CA ASN A 149 26.29 23.85 -7.52
C ASN A 149 25.41 24.43 -6.40
N TYR A 150 24.71 23.58 -5.65
CA TYR A 150 23.74 23.99 -4.63
C TYR A 150 24.35 25.00 -3.64
N HIS A 151 25.45 24.67 -2.98
CA HIS A 151 26.11 25.55 -2.00
C HIS A 151 26.83 26.76 -2.60
N ARG A 152 26.84 26.90 -3.94
CA ARG A 152 27.40 28.07 -4.64
C ARG A 152 26.33 29.06 -5.12
N LYS A 153 25.06 28.74 -4.90
CA LYS A 153 23.91 29.54 -5.31
C LYS A 153 23.08 29.96 -4.10
N PRO A 154 22.40 31.12 -4.14
CA PRO A 154 21.37 31.45 -3.16
C PRO A 154 20.24 30.41 -3.15
N ALA A 155 19.77 30.01 -1.97
CA ALA A 155 18.72 29.00 -1.83
C ALA A 155 17.42 29.35 -2.60
N ALA A 156 17.07 30.64 -2.68
CA ALA A 156 15.93 31.11 -3.46
C ALA A 156 16.06 30.85 -4.97
N GLU A 157 17.27 30.98 -5.53
CA GLU A 157 17.53 30.67 -6.95
C GLU A 157 17.41 29.17 -7.21
N VAL A 158 18.01 28.36 -6.33
CA VAL A 158 17.89 26.90 -6.40
C VAL A 158 16.43 26.46 -6.32
N PHE A 159 15.65 27.06 -5.42
CA PHE A 159 14.23 26.74 -5.29
C PHE A 159 13.45 27.02 -6.59
N VAL A 160 13.67 28.17 -7.21
CA VAL A 160 13.00 28.52 -8.48
C VAL A 160 13.42 27.60 -9.62
N GLU A 161 14.72 27.32 -9.74
CA GLU A 161 15.26 26.44 -10.78
C GLU A 161 14.77 24.99 -10.60
N ALA A 162 14.88 24.41 -9.41
CA ALA A 162 14.42 23.05 -9.11
C ALA A 162 12.92 22.89 -9.36
N ARG A 163 12.12 23.90 -8.99
CA ARG A 163 10.67 23.94 -9.27
C ARG A 163 10.39 23.91 -10.76
N SER A 164 11.09 24.74 -11.55
CA SER A 164 10.92 24.79 -13.01
C SER A 164 11.23 23.44 -13.67
N VAL A 165 12.28 22.76 -13.19
CA VAL A 165 12.64 21.41 -13.66
C VAL A 165 11.57 20.39 -13.28
N ARG A 166 11.11 20.38 -12.02
CA ARG A 166 10.01 19.51 -11.56
C ARG A 166 8.74 19.70 -12.39
N ASP A 167 8.29 20.94 -12.57
CA ASP A 167 7.09 21.25 -13.34
C ASP A 167 7.23 20.77 -14.80
N THR A 168 8.45 20.78 -15.34
CA THR A 168 8.75 20.24 -16.68
C THR A 168 8.71 18.71 -16.70
N ILE A 169 9.22 18.05 -15.66
CA ILE A 169 9.13 16.59 -15.49
C ILE A 169 7.66 16.16 -15.42
N GLU A 170 6.87 16.79 -14.55
CA GLU A 170 5.45 16.46 -14.33
C GLU A 170 4.62 16.63 -15.62
N ARG A 171 4.87 17.68 -16.42
CA ARG A 171 4.23 17.84 -17.74
C ARG A 171 4.60 16.76 -18.75
N ARG A 172 5.76 16.10 -18.59
CA ARG A 172 6.27 15.06 -19.50
C ARG A 172 5.87 13.63 -19.09
N MET A 173 5.58 13.40 -17.81
CA MET A 173 5.14 12.09 -17.31
C MET A 173 3.97 11.46 -18.09
N PRO A 174 2.87 12.18 -18.42
CA PRO A 174 1.76 11.58 -19.16
C PRO A 174 2.07 11.33 -20.65
N LEU A 175 3.25 11.74 -21.14
CA LEU A 175 3.63 11.61 -22.55
C LEU A 175 4.42 10.33 -22.86
N THR A 176 4.68 9.49 -21.85
CA THR A 176 5.33 8.19 -22.05
C THR A 176 4.62 7.08 -21.31
N HIS A 177 4.43 5.95 -22.00
CA HIS A 177 3.98 4.70 -21.40
C HIS A 177 5.12 3.67 -21.29
N ARG A 178 6.36 4.06 -21.62
CA ARG A 178 7.53 3.17 -21.49
C ARG A 178 7.95 3.06 -20.01
N PRO A 179 7.89 1.87 -19.39
CA PRO A 179 8.15 1.72 -17.95
C PRO A 179 9.52 2.23 -17.50
N SER A 180 10.56 2.06 -18.32
CA SER A 180 11.90 2.59 -18.02
C SER A 180 11.93 4.12 -17.99
N GLN A 181 11.25 4.78 -18.94
CA GLN A 181 11.16 6.24 -18.98
C GLN A 181 10.28 6.79 -17.87
N THR A 182 9.18 6.11 -17.55
CA THR A 182 8.37 6.43 -16.38
C THR A 182 9.21 6.36 -15.11
N SER A 183 10.00 5.30 -14.94
CA SER A 183 10.88 5.14 -13.78
C SER A 183 11.95 6.25 -13.70
N ASP A 184 12.56 6.60 -14.84
CA ASP A 184 13.49 7.74 -14.93
C ASP A 184 12.83 9.06 -14.51
N LEU A 185 11.60 9.34 -14.97
CA LEU A 185 10.89 10.56 -14.62
C LEU A 185 10.47 10.59 -13.16
N PHE A 186 10.09 9.44 -12.58
CA PHE A 186 9.83 9.33 -11.13
C PHE A 186 11.10 9.64 -10.33
N LEU A 187 12.25 9.09 -10.73
CA LEU A 187 13.52 9.39 -10.07
C LEU A 187 13.81 10.89 -10.14
N LEU A 188 13.80 11.49 -11.34
CA LEU A 188 14.08 12.91 -11.53
C LEU A 188 13.09 13.82 -10.76
N ALA A 189 11.81 13.46 -10.70
CA ALA A 189 10.81 14.17 -9.91
C ALA A 189 11.17 14.10 -8.41
N GLY A 190 11.53 12.92 -7.92
CA GLY A 190 11.98 12.72 -6.54
C GLY A 190 13.22 13.56 -6.19
N GLU A 191 14.24 13.54 -7.05
CA GLU A 191 15.46 14.34 -6.88
C GLU A 191 15.16 15.86 -6.89
N SER A 192 14.26 16.31 -7.77
CA SER A 192 13.85 17.71 -7.80
C SER A 192 13.12 18.15 -6.52
N CYS A 193 12.25 17.29 -5.98
CA CYS A 193 11.58 17.52 -4.69
C CYS A 193 12.57 17.52 -3.52
N ALA A 194 13.61 16.68 -3.57
CA ALA A 194 14.66 16.66 -2.57
C ALA A 194 15.49 17.96 -2.56
N LEU A 195 15.88 18.48 -3.74
CA LEU A 195 16.56 19.79 -3.83
C LEU A 195 15.67 20.94 -3.37
N LEU A 196 14.38 20.90 -3.71
CA LEU A 196 13.39 21.85 -3.20
C LEU A 196 13.27 21.78 -1.68
N ALA A 197 13.33 20.59 -1.09
CA ALA A 197 13.26 20.39 0.36
C ALA A 197 14.46 21.03 1.06
N SER A 198 15.68 20.80 0.57
CA SER A 198 16.88 21.48 1.08
C SER A 198 16.74 22.99 0.96
N ALA A 199 16.30 23.49 -0.20
CA ALA A 199 16.17 24.93 -0.42
C ALA A 199 15.09 25.56 0.48
N ALA A 200 13.97 24.86 0.70
CA ALA A 200 12.92 25.31 1.62
C ALA A 200 13.41 25.36 3.06
N PHE A 201 14.21 24.37 3.48
CA PHE A 201 14.85 24.36 4.80
C PHE A 201 15.80 25.56 4.97
N ASP A 202 16.66 25.82 3.99
CA ASP A 202 17.60 26.94 4.01
C ASP A 202 16.89 28.32 3.98
N LEU A 203 15.69 28.37 3.40
CA LEU A 203 14.81 29.55 3.43
C LEU A 203 14.00 29.66 4.75
N GLY A 204 14.18 28.73 5.69
CA GLY A 204 13.57 28.75 7.01
C GLY A 204 12.16 28.15 7.09
N SER A 205 11.68 27.46 6.05
CA SER A 205 10.36 26.81 6.04
C SER A 205 10.49 25.31 6.27
N GLN A 206 10.40 24.89 7.53
CA GLN A 206 10.46 23.46 7.91
C GLN A 206 9.25 22.67 7.38
N ASP A 207 8.03 23.22 7.48
CA ASP A 207 6.81 22.56 6.99
C ASP A 207 6.88 22.26 5.48
N ALA A 208 7.37 23.22 4.69
CA ALA A 208 7.56 23.02 3.26
C ALA A 208 8.65 21.99 2.98
N ALA A 209 9.77 22.05 3.71
CA ALA A 209 10.85 21.08 3.58
C ALA A 209 10.39 19.65 3.89
N GLU A 210 9.59 19.46 4.96
CA GLU A 210 9.03 18.15 5.29
C GLU A 210 8.08 17.66 4.19
N THR A 211 7.15 18.50 3.75
CA THR A 211 6.20 18.18 2.68
C THR A 211 6.92 17.76 1.39
N LEU A 212 7.95 18.52 0.99
CA LEU A 212 8.76 18.23 -0.19
C LEU A 212 9.60 16.97 -0.04
N THR A 213 10.12 16.69 1.16
CA THR A 213 10.83 15.42 1.45
C THR A 213 9.87 14.23 1.33
N ARG A 214 8.64 14.36 1.84
CA ARG A 214 7.61 13.31 1.72
C ARG A 214 7.17 13.12 0.26
N ALA A 215 7.09 14.19 -0.52
CA ALA A 215 6.85 14.11 -1.96
C ALA A 215 7.99 13.36 -2.69
N ALA A 216 9.25 13.63 -2.34
CA ALA A 216 10.40 12.91 -2.88
C ALA A 216 10.32 11.41 -2.57
N LEU A 217 9.93 11.03 -1.35
CA LEU A 217 9.67 9.63 -0.97
C LEU A 217 8.54 9.01 -1.80
N ALA A 218 7.44 9.75 -2.05
CA ALA A 218 6.32 9.25 -2.84
C ALA A 218 6.71 8.95 -4.29
N TYR A 219 7.67 9.71 -4.85
CA TYR A 219 8.25 9.42 -6.17
C TYR A 219 9.28 8.29 -6.14
N ALA A 220 10.09 8.19 -5.09
CA ALA A 220 11.16 7.20 -5.00
C ALA A 220 10.67 5.78 -4.67
N ARG A 221 9.58 5.63 -3.90
CA ARG A 221 9.07 4.33 -3.45
C ARG A 221 8.59 3.42 -4.58
N PRO A 222 7.80 3.88 -5.58
CA PRO A 222 7.32 3.01 -6.65
C PRO A 222 8.43 2.42 -7.54
N ILE A 223 9.62 3.01 -7.52
CA ILE A 223 10.78 2.58 -8.29
C ILE A 223 11.87 1.93 -7.42
N ASP A 224 11.60 1.75 -6.13
CA ASP A 224 12.52 1.16 -5.14
C ASP A 224 13.95 1.72 -5.17
N TYR A 225 14.10 3.02 -5.44
CA TYR A 225 15.42 3.65 -5.56
C TYR A 225 16.03 3.96 -4.19
N ALA A 226 16.71 2.95 -3.62
CA ALA A 226 17.26 2.96 -2.27
C ALA A 226 18.14 4.18 -1.93
N PRO A 227 19.04 4.68 -2.81
CA PRO A 227 19.87 5.84 -2.48
C PRO A 227 19.04 7.10 -2.14
N LEU A 228 18.04 7.43 -2.95
CA LEU A 228 17.18 8.60 -2.68
C LEU A 228 16.30 8.37 -1.43
N LEU A 229 15.81 7.15 -1.22
CA LEU A 229 15.05 6.82 0.00
C LEU A 229 15.90 7.03 1.26
N ALA A 230 17.17 6.60 1.25
CA ALA A 230 18.12 6.80 2.35
C ALA A 230 18.41 8.30 2.56
N TRP A 231 18.63 9.06 1.48
CA TRP A 231 18.84 10.50 1.58
C TRP A 231 17.65 11.21 2.22
N CYS A 232 16.42 10.92 1.75
CA CYS A 232 15.18 11.48 2.27
C CYS A 232 14.94 11.11 3.72
N GLY A 233 15.22 9.87 4.12
CA GLY A 233 15.15 9.46 5.53
C GLY A 233 16.11 10.25 6.41
N GLY A 234 17.35 10.49 5.95
CA GLY A 234 18.28 11.38 6.63
C GLY A 234 17.79 12.84 6.68
N ASN A 235 17.08 13.33 5.64
CA ASN A 235 16.52 14.68 5.65
C ASN A 235 15.35 14.82 6.63
N LEU A 236 14.45 13.83 6.70
CA LEU A 236 13.40 13.79 7.74
C LEU A 236 14.00 13.73 9.15
N ALA A 237 15.08 12.97 9.34
CA ALA A 237 15.79 12.95 10.61
C ALA A 237 16.34 14.34 11.00
N LEU A 238 16.91 15.07 10.04
CA LEU A 238 17.40 16.42 10.26
C LEU A 238 16.26 17.38 10.64
N LEU A 239 15.13 17.31 9.95
CA LEU A 239 13.95 18.13 10.25
C LEU A 239 13.39 17.84 11.64
N ALA A 240 13.20 16.56 11.98
CA ALA A 240 12.75 16.15 13.31
C ALA A 240 13.75 16.58 14.42
N TYR A 241 15.05 16.51 14.14
CA TYR A 241 16.09 17.02 15.04
C TYR A 241 15.92 18.52 15.31
N TRP A 242 15.74 19.34 14.25
CA TRP A 242 15.58 20.79 14.41
C TRP A 242 14.26 21.20 15.07
N ASP A 243 13.25 20.35 14.98
CA ASP A 243 11.94 20.54 15.61
C ASP A 243 11.88 19.99 17.06
N GLY A 244 13.03 19.58 17.62
CA GLY A 244 13.09 19.10 19.01
C GLY A 244 12.47 17.71 19.22
N ARG A 245 12.41 16.88 18.16
CA ARG A 245 11.90 15.50 18.17
C ARG A 245 13.03 14.48 17.96
N PRO A 246 14.02 14.37 18.87
CA PRO A 246 15.21 13.54 18.68
C PRO A 246 14.92 12.04 18.58
N THR A 247 13.90 11.52 19.28
CA THR A 247 13.51 10.11 19.17
C THR A 247 13.04 9.77 17.76
N GLU A 248 12.16 10.59 17.18
CA GLU A 248 11.69 10.43 15.80
C GLU A 248 12.83 10.60 14.80
N ALA A 249 13.76 11.53 15.04
CA ALA A 249 14.95 11.67 14.23
C ALA A 249 15.78 10.38 14.18
N LEU A 250 15.97 9.69 15.32
CA LEU A 250 16.69 8.41 15.37
C LEU A 250 15.92 7.27 14.69
N GLU A 251 14.59 7.28 14.71
CA GLU A 251 13.77 6.32 13.95
C GLU A 251 13.97 6.49 12.44
N HIS A 252 13.96 7.74 11.97
CA HIS A 252 14.25 8.06 10.57
C HIS A 252 15.68 7.67 10.15
N VAL A 253 16.68 7.94 10.99
CA VAL A 253 18.07 7.50 10.75
C VAL A 253 18.12 5.98 10.62
N ARG A 254 17.52 5.23 11.55
CA ARG A 254 17.60 3.77 11.56
C ARG A 254 16.94 3.15 10.33
N ALA A 255 15.80 3.70 9.90
CA ALA A 255 15.14 3.30 8.67
C ALA A 255 16.00 3.63 7.42
N ALA A 256 16.65 4.80 7.39
CA ALA A 256 17.52 5.19 6.29
C ALA A 256 18.80 4.35 6.22
N GLN A 257 19.38 3.97 7.37
CA GLN A 257 20.58 3.13 7.44
C GLN A 257 20.34 1.75 6.82
N ALA A 258 19.13 1.20 6.96
CA ALA A 258 18.75 -0.07 6.32
C ALA A 258 18.71 0.01 4.77
N LEU A 259 18.62 1.22 4.21
CA LEU A 259 18.53 1.48 2.77
C LEU A 259 19.84 2.04 2.19
N ALA A 260 20.76 2.50 3.04
CA ALA A 260 21.98 3.17 2.61
C ALA A 260 22.95 2.19 1.93
N THR A 261 23.18 2.41 0.64
CA THR A 261 24.05 1.55 -0.19
C THR A 261 25.51 2.00 -0.21
N SER A 262 25.77 3.32 -0.21
CA SER A 262 27.14 3.88 -0.26
C SER A 262 27.74 4.19 1.11
N GLY A 263 29.06 4.29 1.14
CA GLY A 263 29.79 4.85 2.28
C GLY A 263 29.43 6.32 2.54
N THR A 264 29.21 7.11 1.50
CA THR A 264 28.80 8.52 1.64
C THR A 264 27.45 8.65 2.35
N ALA A 265 26.47 7.83 1.99
CA ALA A 265 25.17 7.79 2.66
C ALA A 265 25.29 7.37 4.14
N LYS A 266 26.03 6.28 4.41
CA LYS A 266 26.23 5.77 5.78
C LYS A 266 26.94 6.80 6.67
N LEU A 267 27.99 7.44 6.15
CA LEU A 267 28.73 8.50 6.86
C LEU A 267 27.82 9.66 7.25
N ARG A 268 26.95 10.10 6.32
CA ARG A 268 25.95 11.14 6.60
C ARG A 268 25.00 10.73 7.71
N LEU A 269 24.45 9.53 7.63
CA LEU A 269 23.47 9.03 8.60
C LEU A 269 24.05 8.87 10.01
N HIS A 270 25.26 8.32 10.14
CA HIS A 270 25.97 8.29 11.43
C HIS A 270 26.27 9.69 11.96
N SER A 271 26.62 10.63 11.08
CA SER A 271 26.87 12.02 11.48
C SER A 271 25.60 12.72 12.00
N ILE A 272 24.43 12.42 11.43
CA ILE A 272 23.13 12.89 11.92
C ILE A 272 22.80 12.22 13.27
N ALA A 273 22.96 10.90 13.38
CA ALA A 273 22.74 10.14 14.60
C ALA A 273 23.57 10.69 15.78
N ALA A 274 24.86 10.95 15.55
CA ALA A 274 25.76 11.51 16.54
C ALA A 274 25.26 12.87 17.06
N ARG A 275 24.79 13.77 16.16
CA ARG A 275 24.24 15.07 16.57
C ARG A 275 22.96 14.91 17.37
N THR A 276 22.08 13.99 16.96
CA THR A 276 20.83 13.74 17.66
C THR A 276 21.07 13.16 19.06
N HIS A 277 21.99 12.21 19.21
CA HIS A 277 22.42 11.71 20.53
C HIS A 277 23.13 12.78 21.36
N GLY A 278 23.84 13.70 20.71
CA GLY A 278 24.42 14.87 21.37
C GLY A 278 23.35 15.73 22.03
N HIS A 279 22.25 15.99 21.32
CA HIS A 279 21.10 16.75 21.84
C HIS A 279 20.39 16.03 23.01
N LEU A 280 20.41 14.70 23.02
CA LEU A 280 19.91 13.88 24.13
C LEU A 280 20.87 13.82 25.33
N GLY A 281 22.09 14.37 25.22
CA GLY A 281 23.08 14.31 26.29
C GLY A 281 23.70 12.92 26.49
N GLU A 282 23.80 12.12 25.42
CA GLU A 282 24.25 10.73 25.49
C GLU A 282 25.69 10.55 24.93
N PRO A 283 26.75 10.88 25.70
CA PRO A 283 28.14 10.91 25.20
C PRO A 283 28.62 9.56 24.66
N GLU A 284 28.20 8.46 25.28
CA GLU A 284 28.56 7.10 24.84
C GLU A 284 27.97 6.76 23.47
N ARG A 285 26.76 7.26 23.17
CA ARG A 285 26.12 7.09 21.87
C ARG A 285 26.72 8.00 20.82
N VAL A 286 27.07 9.23 21.17
CA VAL A 286 27.85 10.13 20.31
C VAL A 286 29.15 9.44 19.88
N ARG A 287 29.90 8.89 20.84
CA ARG A 287 31.14 8.16 20.56
C ARG A 287 30.90 7.01 19.58
N TYR A 288 29.93 6.16 19.88
CA TYR A 288 29.59 5.00 19.07
C TYR A 288 29.30 5.39 17.61
N GLU A 289 28.45 6.39 17.38
CA GLU A 289 28.08 6.81 16.03
C GLU A 289 29.27 7.43 15.27
N LEU A 290 30.14 8.18 15.96
CA LEU A 290 31.34 8.76 15.34
C LEU A 290 32.42 7.72 15.03
N GLU A 291 32.57 6.69 15.87
CA GLU A 291 33.44 5.55 15.59
C GLU A 291 32.90 4.73 14.42
N ALA A 292 31.58 4.47 14.38
CA ALA A 292 30.94 3.81 13.25
C ALA A 292 31.12 4.61 11.95
N ALA A 293 30.93 5.93 11.99
CA ALA A 293 31.22 6.84 10.88
C ALA A 293 32.66 6.72 10.36
N ALA A 294 33.64 6.57 11.25
CA ALA A 294 35.05 6.43 10.88
C ALA A 294 35.38 5.06 10.25
N GLN A 295 34.58 4.03 10.54
CA GLN A 295 34.75 2.68 10.01
C GLN A 295 34.02 2.42 8.69
N VAL A 296 33.19 3.38 8.22
CA VAL A 296 32.48 3.24 6.96
C VAL A 296 33.48 3.09 5.79
N ASP A 297 33.31 2.03 5.00
CA ASP A 297 34.03 1.86 3.74
C ASP A 297 33.53 2.90 2.72
N ARG A 298 34.44 3.82 2.35
CA ARG A 298 34.15 4.96 1.46
C ARG A 298 34.34 4.63 -0.02
N ASP A 299 34.92 3.49 -0.33
CA ASP A 299 35.10 3.05 -1.73
C ASP A 299 33.82 2.42 -2.28
N VAL A 300 32.87 2.06 -1.40
CA VAL A 300 31.52 1.66 -1.77
C VAL A 300 30.70 2.90 -2.17
N GLN A 301 30.41 3.03 -3.46
CA GLN A 301 29.75 4.20 -4.05
C GLN A 301 28.37 3.87 -4.63
N ASP A 302 27.50 4.89 -4.71
CA ASP A 302 26.25 4.82 -5.46
C ASP A 302 26.05 6.01 -6.42
N ASP A 303 25.18 5.83 -7.40
CA ASP A 303 24.97 6.82 -8.47
C ASP A 303 24.37 8.14 -7.99
N HIS A 304 23.81 8.19 -6.78
CA HIS A 304 23.11 9.35 -6.25
C HIS A 304 24.02 10.19 -5.34
N HIS A 305 24.51 9.61 -4.24
CA HIS A 305 25.36 10.30 -3.27
C HIS A 305 26.75 10.61 -3.84
N ASP A 306 27.31 9.70 -4.64
CA ASP A 306 28.66 9.83 -5.20
C ASP A 306 28.61 10.25 -6.67
N GLY A 307 27.69 9.67 -7.45
CA GLY A 307 27.53 10.00 -8.87
C GLY A 307 27.00 11.41 -9.12
N ILE A 308 25.92 11.82 -8.44
CA ILE A 308 25.42 13.20 -8.50
C ILE A 308 26.25 14.09 -7.58
N GLY A 309 26.33 13.72 -6.30
CA GLY A 309 27.04 14.49 -5.28
C GLY A 309 26.40 15.85 -5.02
N GLY A 310 27.23 16.83 -4.63
CA GLY A 310 26.74 18.15 -4.25
C GLY A 310 25.89 18.08 -2.98
N GLU A 311 24.67 18.60 -3.03
CA GLU A 311 23.71 18.53 -1.91
C GLU A 311 23.33 17.09 -1.52
N PHE A 312 23.39 16.15 -2.47
CA PHE A 312 23.18 14.72 -2.19
C PHE A 312 24.42 14.04 -1.58
N GLY A 313 25.58 14.66 -1.72
CA GLY A 313 26.84 14.14 -1.19
C GLY A 313 27.03 14.46 0.29
N PHE A 314 28.05 13.83 0.89
CA PHE A 314 28.46 14.14 2.25
C PHE A 314 29.97 13.97 2.41
N SER A 315 30.63 15.09 2.71
CA SER A 315 32.07 15.22 2.68
C SER A 315 32.71 15.03 4.05
N LEU A 316 34.02 14.75 4.07
CA LEU A 316 34.74 14.54 5.33
C LEU A 316 34.76 15.78 6.23
N GLU A 317 34.84 16.98 5.66
CA GLU A 317 34.79 18.19 6.48
C GLU A 317 33.41 18.39 7.09
N ARG A 318 32.32 18.08 6.37
CA ARG A 318 30.97 18.12 6.93
C ARG A 318 30.80 17.09 8.05
N SER A 319 31.35 15.90 7.89
CA SER A 319 31.38 14.90 8.96
C SER A 319 32.16 15.39 10.19
N ALA A 320 33.34 15.98 9.99
CA ALA A 320 34.15 16.52 11.08
C ALA A 320 33.48 17.72 11.80
N MET A 321 32.83 18.62 11.06
CA MET A 321 32.01 19.69 11.64
C MET A 321 30.84 19.13 12.46
N SER A 322 30.20 18.06 11.96
CA SER A 322 29.13 17.35 12.67
C SER A 322 29.63 16.72 13.97
N ALA A 323 30.82 16.09 13.93
CA ALA A 323 31.47 15.51 15.11
C ALA A 323 31.78 16.58 16.17
N GLY A 324 32.37 17.72 15.76
CA GLY A 324 32.63 18.84 16.66
C GLY A 324 31.37 19.37 17.35
N SER A 325 30.28 19.53 16.58
CA SER A 325 28.98 19.94 17.12
C SER A 325 28.42 18.90 18.11
N SER A 326 28.57 17.61 17.80
CA SER A 326 28.06 16.51 18.64
C SER A 326 28.78 16.46 19.98
N TRP A 327 30.12 16.60 19.97
CA TRP A 327 30.92 16.65 21.19
C TRP A 327 30.63 17.87 22.05
N LEU A 328 30.43 19.02 21.43
CA LEU A 328 30.07 20.24 22.13
C LEU A 328 28.74 20.09 22.89
N LEU A 329 27.74 19.45 22.27
CA LEU A 329 26.42 19.22 22.87
C LEU A 329 26.48 18.36 24.15
N VAL A 330 27.44 17.44 24.24
CA VAL A 330 27.65 16.61 25.44
C VAL A 330 28.71 17.17 26.40
N GLY A 331 29.13 18.42 26.20
CA GLY A 331 30.06 19.11 27.08
C GLY A 331 31.52 18.66 26.93
N ASN A 332 31.86 17.93 25.88
CA ASN A 332 33.21 17.45 25.66
C ASN A 332 34.05 18.41 24.79
N GLY A 333 34.62 19.43 25.43
CA GLY A 333 35.31 20.52 24.75
C GLY A 333 36.59 20.11 24.01
N ALA A 334 37.34 19.13 24.52
CA ALA A 334 38.61 18.73 23.91
C ALA A 334 38.37 18.07 22.54
N GLU A 335 37.51 17.05 22.48
CA GLU A 335 37.13 16.36 21.25
C GLU A 335 36.38 17.29 20.29
N ALA A 336 35.60 18.24 20.80
CA ALA A 336 34.95 19.26 19.98
C ALA A 336 35.98 20.15 19.25
N VAL A 337 37.03 20.59 19.93
CA VAL A 337 38.13 21.39 19.35
C VAL A 337 38.93 20.57 18.35
N GLU A 338 39.24 19.31 18.66
CA GLU A 338 39.97 18.42 17.75
C GLU A 338 39.20 18.21 16.45
N ALA A 339 37.92 17.82 16.54
CA ALA A 339 37.08 17.59 15.37
C ALA A 339 36.89 18.87 14.53
N SER A 340 36.71 20.02 15.18
CA SER A 340 36.57 21.32 14.49
C SER A 340 37.87 21.74 13.81
N SER A 341 39.02 21.51 14.44
CA SER A 341 40.34 21.75 13.83
C SER A 341 40.56 20.89 12.58
N ARG A 342 40.22 19.60 12.68
CA ARG A 342 40.27 18.68 11.54
C ARG A 342 39.38 19.14 10.38
N ALA A 343 38.18 19.65 10.66
CA ALA A 343 37.31 20.19 9.63
C ALA A 343 37.95 21.39 8.89
N LEU A 344 38.61 22.30 9.62
CA LEU A 344 39.31 23.44 9.04
C LEU A 344 40.49 23.01 8.15
N ASP A 345 41.25 22.01 8.59
CA ASP A 345 42.37 21.50 7.78
C ASP A 345 41.89 20.82 6.50
N LEU A 346 40.79 20.07 6.57
CA LEU A 346 40.13 19.50 5.39
C LEU A 346 39.66 20.59 4.41
N LEU A 347 39.03 21.66 4.92
CA LEU A 347 38.62 22.81 4.10
C LEU A 347 39.81 23.50 3.41
N ARG A 348 40.92 23.71 4.13
CA ARG A 348 42.14 24.33 3.58
C ARG A 348 42.80 23.49 2.49
N SER A 349 42.77 22.17 2.67
CA SER A 349 43.37 21.21 1.73
C SER A 349 42.61 21.08 0.40
N ARG A 350 41.40 21.65 0.29
CA ARG A 350 40.64 21.63 -0.97
C ARG A 350 41.28 22.49 -2.05
N PRO A 351 41.33 22.00 -3.32
CA PRO A 351 41.65 22.83 -4.48
C PRO A 351 40.70 24.04 -4.56
N GLY A 352 41.19 25.17 -5.06
CA GLY A 352 40.52 26.48 -5.02
C GLY A 352 39.08 26.52 -5.55
N GLU A 353 38.71 25.61 -6.45
CA GLU A 353 37.35 25.49 -6.98
C GLU A 353 36.32 24.98 -5.96
N GLN A 354 36.73 24.40 -4.83
CA GLN A 354 35.83 23.82 -3.80
C GLN A 354 35.87 24.57 -2.46
N ARG A 355 36.50 25.75 -2.40
CA ARG A 355 36.75 26.49 -1.14
C ARG A 355 35.61 27.39 -0.65
N SER A 356 34.49 27.47 -1.37
CA SER A 356 33.34 28.26 -0.97
C SER A 356 32.11 27.37 -0.83
N GLY A 357 31.76 27.10 0.41
CA GLY A 357 30.49 26.52 0.88
C GLY A 357 30.26 27.03 2.28
#